data_AF-K9P291-F1
#
_entry.id   AF-K9P291-F1
#
_cell.length_a   1.000
_cell.length_b   1.000
_cell.length_c   1.000
_cell.angle_alpha   90.00
_cell.angle_beta   90.00
_cell.angle_gamma   90.00
#
_symmetry.space_group_name_H-M   'P 1'
#
loop_
_entity.id
_entity.type
_entity.pdbx_description
1 polymer ?
#
loop_
_entity_poly.entity_id
_entity_poly.type
_entity_poly.pdbx_seq_one_letter_code
_entity_poly.pdbx_strand_id
1 'polypeptide(L)'
;MKAPVMTESPVKSVWKTSTKALLLVLACTSPCHATTTSEPLPPVSLISCQQSIDKTREWLVSKQAFIPFVSNTRPGRIEPRLTIENGNYSQLYRTYPSGRPKKIVFYLSGDADRIWQGVLGSPQTLTTFASLMMASCPRVGLVEYRHWWEGYLPVGFFPDNTAKAFTWVDASDSRVRDWGFFYSP
;
A
#
# COMPACT_ATOMS: atom_id res chain seq x y z
N MET A 1 26.59 -53.28 -57.29
CA MET A 1 26.98 -52.50 -58.47
C MET A 1 25.94 -51.43 -58.77
N LYS A 2 26.26 -50.16 -58.43
CA LYS A 2 25.89 -48.92 -59.14
C LYS A 2 26.39 -47.74 -58.28
N ALA A 3 27.35 -47.00 -58.81
CA ALA A 3 27.63 -45.61 -58.45
C ALA A 3 27.17 -44.73 -59.63
N PRO A 4 27.40 -43.41 -59.63
CA PRO A 4 26.78 -42.35 -58.84
C PRO A 4 26.04 -41.36 -59.76
N VAL A 5 25.33 -40.35 -59.21
CA VAL A 5 25.04 -39.11 -59.96
C VAL A 5 25.22 -37.92 -59.03
N MET A 6 26.21 -37.10 -59.35
CA MET A 6 26.35 -35.71 -58.91
C MET A 6 25.37 -34.84 -59.70
N THR A 7 24.82 -33.82 -59.07
CA THR A 7 24.54 -32.56 -59.76
C THR A 7 24.70 -31.38 -58.83
N GLU A 8 25.33 -30.36 -59.39
CA GLU A 8 25.89 -29.16 -58.79
C GLU A 8 24.84 -28.13 -58.38
N SER A 9 25.28 -27.17 -57.55
CA SER A 9 24.57 -25.94 -57.16
C SER A 9 24.18 -25.05 -58.35
N PRO A 10 23.34 -24.02 -58.12
CA PRO A 10 23.98 -22.72 -57.95
C PRO A 10 23.44 -21.88 -56.80
N VAL A 11 24.39 -21.24 -56.13
CA VAL A 11 24.24 -20.09 -55.25
C VAL A 11 23.57 -18.94 -56.03
N LYS A 12 22.47 -18.39 -55.50
CA LYS A 12 22.05 -17.02 -55.81
C LYS A 12 21.98 -16.20 -54.54
N SER A 13 22.99 -15.36 -54.42
CA SER A 13 23.08 -14.14 -53.62
C SER A 13 21.79 -13.31 -53.70
N VAL A 14 21.22 -12.95 -52.55
CA VAL A 14 20.37 -11.77 -52.43
C VAL A 14 20.96 -10.88 -51.33
N TRP A 15 21.37 -9.70 -51.76
CA TRP A 15 21.88 -8.61 -50.95
C TRP A 15 20.75 -7.88 -50.21
N LYS A 16 21.08 -7.44 -48.99
CA LYS A 16 20.66 -6.19 -48.31
C LYS A 16 19.16 -5.87 -48.24
N THR A 17 18.66 -5.77 -47.01
CA THR A 17 18.38 -4.44 -46.43
C THR A 17 18.42 -4.50 -44.91
N SER A 18 19.24 -3.61 -44.36
CA SER A 18 19.42 -3.34 -42.95
C SER A 18 18.21 -2.56 -42.42
N THR A 19 17.46 -3.14 -41.49
CA THR A 19 16.59 -2.35 -40.61
C THR A 19 17.07 -2.60 -39.20
N LYS A 20 18.10 -1.85 -38.79
CA LYS A 20 18.41 -1.68 -37.37
C LYS A 20 17.24 -0.92 -36.77
N ALA A 21 16.30 -1.64 -36.18
CA ALA A 21 15.35 -1.06 -35.24
C ALA A 21 16.17 -0.54 -34.07
N LEU A 22 16.48 0.76 -34.11
CA LEU A 22 16.97 1.52 -32.99
C LEU A 22 15.83 1.54 -31.98
N LEU A 23 15.79 0.53 -31.09
CA LEU A 23 14.98 0.60 -29.89
C LEU A 23 15.54 1.77 -29.07
N LEU A 24 14.86 2.91 -29.19
CA LEU A 24 14.96 3.97 -28.21
C LEU A 24 14.63 3.34 -26.86
N VAL A 25 15.66 3.15 -26.03
CA VAL A 25 15.49 3.07 -24.59
C VAL A 25 14.97 4.45 -24.18
N LEU A 26 13.65 4.63 -24.20
CA LEU A 26 13.04 5.69 -23.41
C LEU A 26 13.34 5.32 -21.95
N ALA A 27 14.46 5.86 -21.46
CA ALA A 27 14.64 6.05 -20.04
C ALA A 27 13.45 6.89 -19.57
N CYS A 28 12.50 6.25 -18.89
CA CYS A 28 11.57 6.96 -18.04
C CYS A 28 12.41 7.58 -16.90
N THR A 29 13.01 8.74 -17.17
CA THR A 29 13.46 9.69 -16.14
C THR A 29 12.25 10.46 -15.60
N SER A 30 11.14 9.76 -15.41
CA SER A 30 10.05 10.30 -14.60
C SER A 30 10.61 10.35 -13.18
N PRO A 31 10.53 11.49 -12.48
CA PRO A 31 10.64 11.45 -11.04
C PRO A 31 9.61 10.43 -10.56
N CYS A 32 10.04 9.45 -9.77
CA CYS A 32 9.12 8.72 -8.90
C CYS A 32 8.50 9.76 -7.97
N HIS A 33 7.45 10.45 -8.43
CA HIS A 33 6.53 11.13 -7.55
C HIS A 33 5.94 10.01 -6.69
N ALA A 34 6.27 10.02 -5.40
CA ALA A 34 5.50 9.24 -4.44
C ALA A 34 4.04 9.69 -4.64
N THR A 35 3.20 8.84 -5.22
CA THR A 35 1.81 9.20 -5.49
C THR A 35 1.11 9.42 -4.16
N THR A 36 0.95 10.68 -3.79
CA THR A 36 0.31 11.07 -2.55
C THR A 36 -1.11 10.54 -2.52
N THR A 37 -1.37 9.64 -1.59
CA THR A 37 -2.65 8.96 -1.52
C THR A 37 -3.60 9.79 -0.67
N SER A 38 -4.42 10.59 -1.35
CA SER A 38 -5.43 11.45 -0.76
C SER A 38 -6.80 11.08 -1.33
N GLU A 39 -7.76 10.83 -0.46
CA GLU A 39 -9.12 10.45 -0.84
C GLU A 39 -10.13 11.38 -0.14
N PRO A 40 -11.02 12.07 -0.86
CA PRO A 40 -12.10 12.82 -0.24
C PRO A 40 -12.99 11.90 0.61
N LEU A 41 -13.47 12.38 1.76
CA LEU A 41 -14.49 11.64 2.48
C LEU A 41 -15.80 11.67 1.69
N PRO A 42 -16.48 10.53 1.52
CA PRO A 42 -17.79 10.52 0.89
C PRO A 42 -18.78 11.38 1.73
N PRO A 43 -19.63 12.19 1.09
CA PRO A 43 -20.46 13.20 1.77
C PRO A 43 -21.50 12.59 2.72
N VAL A 44 -21.96 11.37 2.44
CA VAL A 44 -22.83 10.57 3.31
C VAL A 44 -22.43 9.11 3.18
N SER A 45 -22.08 8.46 4.30
CA SER A 45 -21.89 7.01 4.32
C SER A 45 -23.26 6.32 4.37
N LEU A 46 -23.57 5.51 3.37
CA LEU A 46 -24.77 4.66 3.34
C LEU A 46 -24.64 3.41 4.24
N ILE A 47 -23.46 3.19 4.82
CA ILE A 47 -23.18 2.06 5.71
C ILE A 47 -22.83 2.54 7.13
N SER A 48 -23.11 1.70 8.11
CA SER A 48 -22.76 1.97 9.51
C SER A 48 -21.25 1.91 9.73
N CYS A 49 -20.79 2.53 10.82
CA CYS A 49 -19.39 2.44 11.25
C CYS A 49 -18.91 0.99 11.32
N GLN A 50 -19.70 0.09 11.93
CA GLN A 50 -19.33 -1.32 12.04
C GLN A 50 -19.26 -2.01 10.67
N GLN A 51 -20.22 -1.75 9.78
CA GLN A 51 -20.21 -2.31 8.42
C GLN A 51 -18.97 -1.88 7.62
N SER A 52 -18.49 -0.64 7.79
CA SER A 52 -17.27 -0.17 7.13
C SER A 52 -16.00 -0.88 7.64
N ILE A 53 -15.95 -1.16 8.95
CA ILE A 53 -14.88 -1.92 9.59
C ILE A 53 -14.91 -3.38 9.10
N ASP A 54 -16.09 -3.99 9.07
CA ASP A 54 -16.27 -5.39 8.68
C ASP A 54 -15.90 -5.59 7.20
N LYS A 55 -16.32 -4.70 6.29
CA LYS A 55 -15.89 -4.73 4.88
C LYS A 55 -14.38 -4.65 4.72
N THR A 56 -13.73 -3.77 5.48
CA THR A 56 -12.27 -3.64 5.48
C THR A 56 -11.63 -4.95 5.97
N ARG A 57 -12.15 -5.51 7.07
CA ARG A 57 -11.69 -6.79 7.63
C ARG A 57 -11.85 -7.93 6.65
N GLU A 58 -13.01 -8.07 6.01
CA GLU A 58 -13.29 -9.10 5.00
C GLU A 58 -12.32 -9.00 3.82
N TRP A 59 -12.05 -7.77 3.34
CA TRP A 59 -11.06 -7.55 2.30
C TRP A 59 -9.66 -7.98 2.77
N LEU A 60 -9.24 -7.60 3.98
CA LEU A 60 -7.95 -8.02 4.55
C LEU A 60 -7.86 -9.55 4.71
N VAL A 61 -8.96 -10.23 5.08
CA VAL A 61 -9.04 -11.69 5.10
C VAL A 61 -8.87 -12.26 3.69
N SER A 62 -9.52 -11.69 2.68
CA SER A 62 -9.38 -12.11 1.27
C SER A 62 -7.94 -11.97 0.75
N LYS A 63 -7.18 -11.05 1.35
CA LYS A 63 -5.75 -10.84 1.09
C LYS A 63 -4.82 -11.63 2.01
N GLN A 64 -5.37 -12.56 2.82
CA GLN A 64 -4.64 -13.35 3.81
C GLN A 64 -3.87 -12.53 4.87
N ALA A 65 -4.20 -11.25 5.03
CA ALA A 65 -3.52 -10.33 5.95
C ALA A 65 -4.22 -10.20 7.32
N PHE A 66 -5.39 -10.83 7.48
CA PHE A 66 -6.15 -10.88 8.72
C PHE A 66 -6.56 -12.31 9.09
N ILE A 67 -5.62 -13.25 8.97
CA ILE A 67 -5.79 -14.67 9.29
C ILE A 67 -4.63 -15.13 10.20
N PRO A 68 -4.89 -15.78 11.34
CA PRO A 68 -3.82 -16.23 12.23
C PRO A 68 -2.73 -17.05 11.53
N PHE A 69 -1.47 -16.84 11.92
CA PHE A 69 -0.32 -17.52 11.36
C PHE A 69 0.58 -18.09 12.47
N VAL A 70 1.26 -19.21 12.21
CA VAL A 70 2.23 -19.80 13.14
C VAL A 70 3.63 -19.41 12.67
N SER A 71 4.32 -18.59 13.46
CA SER A 71 5.65 -18.12 13.07
C SER A 71 6.71 -19.16 13.39
N ASN A 72 7.57 -19.47 12.41
CA ASN A 72 8.75 -20.30 12.63
C ASN A 72 9.90 -19.50 13.27
N THR A 73 9.86 -18.16 13.13
CA THR A 73 10.89 -17.23 13.64
C THR A 73 10.57 -16.68 15.02
N ARG A 74 9.33 -16.81 15.50
CA ARG A 74 8.90 -16.39 16.83
C ARG A 74 8.03 -17.48 17.44
N PRO A 75 8.31 -17.95 18.66
CA PRO A 75 7.49 -18.97 19.27
C PRO A 75 6.05 -18.47 19.43
N GLY A 76 5.11 -19.15 18.77
CA GLY A 76 3.68 -18.94 18.95
C GLY A 76 2.89 -18.59 17.69
N ARG A 77 1.57 -18.51 17.88
CA ARG A 77 0.60 -18.10 16.86
C ARG A 77 0.45 -16.58 16.91
N ILE A 78 0.70 -15.92 15.79
CA ILE A 78 0.43 -14.49 15.61
C ILE A 78 -1.03 -14.35 15.19
N GLU A 79 -1.82 -13.74 16.06
CA GLU A 79 -3.24 -13.49 15.80
C GLU A 79 -3.46 -12.05 15.34
N PRO A 80 -4.18 -11.83 14.22
CA PRO A 80 -4.55 -10.49 13.82
C PRO A 80 -5.56 -9.93 14.83
N ARG A 81 -5.51 -8.62 15.06
CA ARG A 81 -6.42 -7.97 16.02
C ARG A 81 -6.85 -6.60 15.54
N LEU A 82 -8.05 -6.19 15.95
CA LEU A 82 -8.59 -4.86 15.75
C LEU A 82 -8.66 -4.16 17.10
N THR A 83 -8.12 -2.94 17.20
CA THR A 83 -8.33 -2.09 18.38
C THR A 83 -8.98 -0.78 17.97
N ILE A 84 -9.84 -0.27 18.86
CA ILE A 84 -10.38 1.08 18.77
C ILE A 84 -9.92 1.82 20.02
N GLU A 85 -9.02 2.77 19.82
CA GLU A 85 -8.34 3.50 20.89
C GLU A 85 -8.92 4.92 20.96
N ASN A 86 -9.06 5.47 22.17
CA ASN A 86 -9.53 6.84 22.38
C ASN A 86 -8.41 7.68 22.99
N GLY A 87 -8.12 8.83 22.40
CA GLY A 87 -7.04 9.68 22.89
C GLY A 87 -6.74 10.87 22.00
N ASN A 88 -5.72 11.62 22.40
CA ASN A 88 -5.13 12.66 21.58
C ASN A 88 -3.83 12.11 20.97
N TYR A 89 -3.82 11.94 19.65
CA TYR A 89 -2.66 11.42 18.93
C TYR A 89 -1.84 12.54 18.29
N SER A 90 -1.87 13.76 18.85
CA SER A 90 -1.11 14.92 18.35
C SER A 90 0.40 14.73 18.33
N GLN A 91 0.94 13.87 19.20
CA GLN A 91 2.36 13.47 19.18
C GLN A 91 2.73 12.67 17.93
N LEU A 92 1.75 12.01 17.32
CA LEU A 92 1.91 11.25 16.09
C LEU A 92 1.50 12.14 14.91
N TYR A 93 0.29 12.70 14.98
CA TYR A 93 -0.36 13.54 13.98
C TYR A 93 -0.58 14.95 14.50
N ARG A 94 0.35 15.89 14.27
CA ARG A 94 0.31 17.24 14.88
C ARG A 94 -1.03 17.96 14.72
N THR A 95 -1.71 17.81 13.59
CA THR A 95 -3.03 18.40 13.34
C THR A 95 -4.17 17.42 13.65
N TYR A 96 -3.99 16.53 14.63
CA TYR A 96 -4.99 15.54 15.00
C TYR A 96 -6.32 16.23 15.35
N PRO A 97 -7.43 15.87 14.68
CA PRO A 97 -8.71 16.54 14.86
C PRO A 97 -9.28 16.30 16.26
N SER A 98 -9.45 17.38 17.05
CA SER A 98 -10.02 17.32 18.40
C SER A 98 -11.45 16.76 18.44
N GLY A 99 -12.24 16.98 17.39
CA GLY A 99 -13.59 16.44 17.24
C GLY A 99 -13.65 14.94 16.89
N ARG A 100 -12.51 14.31 16.57
CA ARG A 100 -12.46 12.90 16.15
C ARG A 100 -11.44 12.12 16.99
N PRO A 101 -11.69 11.89 18.30
CA PRO A 101 -10.68 11.38 19.25
C PRO A 101 -10.36 9.89 19.11
N LYS A 102 -11.04 9.15 18.22
CA LYS A 102 -10.84 7.71 18.08
C LYS A 102 -9.83 7.38 16.97
N LYS A 103 -9.04 6.35 17.23
CA LYS A 103 -8.18 5.70 16.26
C LYS A 103 -8.61 4.24 16.09
N ILE A 104 -8.60 3.73 14.87
CA ILE A 104 -8.79 2.31 14.58
C ILE A 104 -7.43 1.72 14.17
N VAL A 105 -7.04 0.59 14.74
CA VAL A 105 -5.79 -0.09 14.39
C VAL A 105 -6.07 -1.53 13.97
N PHE A 106 -5.73 -1.86 12.74
CA PHE A 106 -5.70 -3.22 12.22
C PHE A 106 -4.27 -3.75 12.39
N TYR A 107 -4.08 -4.65 13.36
CA TYR A 107 -2.85 -5.42 13.48
C TYR A 107 -2.96 -6.64 12.58
N LEU A 108 -2.23 -6.58 11.47
CA LEU A 108 -2.21 -7.61 10.44
C LEU A 108 -1.28 -8.76 10.86
N SER A 109 -1.70 -9.97 10.55
CA SER A 109 -0.97 -11.21 10.78
C SER A 109 -0.04 -11.45 9.60
N GLY A 110 1.27 -11.50 9.85
CA GLY A 110 2.27 -11.56 8.79
C GLY A 110 3.14 -12.82 8.81
N ASP A 111 2.96 -13.67 7.81
CA ASP A 111 3.88 -14.75 7.42
C ASP A 111 4.93 -14.22 6.44
N ALA A 112 6.22 -14.17 6.86
CA ALA A 112 7.33 -13.60 6.07
C ALA A 112 7.34 -14.08 4.60
N ASP A 113 6.89 -15.31 4.35
CA ASP A 113 6.90 -15.95 3.04
C ASP A 113 5.65 -15.69 2.18
N ARG A 114 4.57 -15.15 2.77
CA ARG A 114 3.30 -14.82 2.06
C ARG A 114 3.10 -13.33 1.83
N ILE A 115 3.93 -12.51 2.46
CA ILE A 115 3.71 -11.07 2.57
C ILE A 115 4.07 -10.31 1.30
N TRP A 116 4.94 -10.84 0.44
CA TRP A 116 5.92 -9.98 -0.22
C TRP A 116 5.41 -8.79 -1.05
N GLN A 117 4.14 -8.69 -1.48
CA GLN A 117 3.61 -7.51 -2.20
C GLN A 117 2.08 -7.28 -2.08
N GLY A 118 1.46 -7.51 -0.92
CA GLY A 118 -0.01 -7.60 -0.87
C GLY A 118 -0.76 -6.33 -0.48
N VAL A 119 -0.62 -5.96 0.80
CA VAL A 119 -1.61 -5.10 1.46
C VAL A 119 -1.10 -3.68 1.63
N LEU A 120 0.09 -3.48 2.23
CA LEU A 120 0.67 -2.13 2.27
C LEU A 120 1.16 -1.65 0.90
N GLY A 121 1.36 -2.57 -0.06
CA GLY A 121 1.60 -2.26 -1.48
C GLY A 121 0.38 -1.70 -2.24
N SER A 122 -0.81 -1.64 -1.61
CA SER A 122 -2.04 -1.05 -2.17
C SER A 122 -2.49 0.18 -1.37
N PRO A 123 -1.66 1.24 -1.24
CA PRO A 123 -1.97 2.37 -0.36
C PRO A 123 -3.25 3.11 -0.76
N GLN A 124 -3.57 3.18 -2.06
CA GLN A 124 -4.83 3.73 -2.56
C GLN A 124 -6.04 3.00 -1.97
N THR A 125 -6.09 1.67 -2.12
CA THR A 125 -7.19 0.84 -1.62
C THR A 125 -7.37 0.98 -0.11
N LEU A 126 -6.27 0.96 0.66
CA LEU A 126 -6.31 1.13 2.10
C LEU A 126 -6.77 2.54 2.51
N THR A 127 -6.38 3.56 1.76
CA THR A 127 -6.85 4.94 1.98
C THR A 127 -8.34 5.06 1.65
N THR A 128 -8.84 4.39 0.61
CA THR A 128 -10.28 4.33 0.32
C THR A 128 -11.07 3.65 1.44
N PHE A 129 -10.57 2.54 1.99
CA PHE A 129 -11.22 1.92 3.16
C PHE A 129 -11.20 2.83 4.39
N ALA A 130 -10.08 3.50 4.63
CA ALA A 130 -9.96 4.46 5.71
C ALA A 130 -10.88 5.68 5.53
N SER A 131 -11.01 6.24 4.32
CA SER A 131 -11.90 7.35 4.03
C SER A 131 -13.36 6.97 4.27
N LEU A 132 -13.76 5.77 3.81
CA LEU A 132 -15.08 5.22 4.06
C LEU A 132 -15.33 5.06 5.56
N MET A 133 -14.40 4.45 6.31
CA MET A 133 -14.50 4.32 7.76
C MET A 133 -14.61 5.68 8.45
N MET A 134 -13.82 6.69 8.06
CA MET A 134 -13.88 8.03 8.67
C MET A 134 -15.19 8.76 8.35
N ALA A 135 -15.81 8.49 7.20
CA ALA A 135 -17.14 8.98 6.88
C ALA A 135 -18.24 8.24 7.66
N SER A 136 -18.13 6.91 7.81
CA SER A 136 -19.09 6.08 8.56
C SER A 136 -18.95 6.19 10.08
N CYS A 137 -17.77 6.57 10.58
CA CYS A 137 -17.40 6.69 11.98
C CYS A 137 -16.96 8.12 12.30
N PRO A 138 -17.88 9.07 12.56
CA PRO A 138 -17.54 10.50 12.69
C PRO A 138 -16.53 10.83 13.80
N ARG A 139 -16.39 9.96 14.80
CA ARG A 139 -15.41 10.13 15.89
C ARG A 139 -14.02 9.60 15.56
N VAL A 140 -13.81 8.97 14.40
CA VAL A 140 -12.52 8.39 13.99
C VAL A 140 -11.73 9.44 13.21
N GLY A 141 -10.53 9.74 13.71
CA GLY A 141 -9.58 10.69 13.09
C GLY A 141 -8.37 10.03 12.46
N LEU A 142 -8.12 8.75 12.75
CA LEU A 142 -6.97 7.99 12.27
C LEU A 142 -7.31 6.50 12.14
N VAL A 143 -6.83 5.90 11.05
CA VAL A 143 -6.87 4.46 10.79
C VAL A 143 -5.44 4.00 10.53
N GLU A 144 -4.98 2.97 11.24
CA GLU A 144 -3.65 2.40 11.08
C GLU A 144 -3.73 0.95 10.63
N TYR A 145 -3.03 0.62 9.56
CA TYR A 145 -2.75 -0.75 9.17
C TYR A 145 -1.32 -1.09 9.60
N ARG A 146 -1.17 -1.95 10.60
CA ARG A 146 0.13 -2.30 11.19
C ARG A 146 0.47 -3.72 10.83
N HIS A 147 1.55 -3.90 10.11
CA HIS A 147 2.04 -5.17 9.66
C HIS A 147 3.46 -5.39 10.20
N TRP A 148 3.70 -6.51 10.86
CA TRP A 148 4.97 -6.75 11.56
C TRP A 148 6.21 -6.61 10.65
N TRP A 149 6.11 -7.07 9.40
CA TRP A 149 7.22 -7.09 8.44
C TRP A 149 7.20 -5.95 7.40
N GLU A 150 6.04 -5.62 6.82
CA GLU A 150 5.89 -4.48 5.88
C GLU A 150 5.87 -3.09 6.54
N GLY A 151 5.78 -3.00 7.87
CA GLY A 151 5.71 -1.73 8.58
C GLY A 151 4.28 -1.26 8.84
N TYR A 152 3.98 0.00 8.60
CA TYR A 152 2.66 0.56 8.90
C TYR A 152 2.22 1.54 7.83
N LEU A 153 0.91 1.61 7.61
CA LEU A 153 0.25 2.65 6.81
C LEU A 153 -0.80 3.34 7.67
N PRO A 154 -0.47 4.50 8.24
CA PRO A 154 -1.44 5.35 8.89
C PRO A 154 -2.15 6.25 7.86
N VAL A 155 -3.47 6.39 8.01
CA VAL A 155 -4.32 7.27 7.22
C VAL A 155 -5.09 8.16 8.18
N GLY A 156 -4.97 9.49 8.05
CA GLY A 156 -5.62 10.45 8.94
C GLY A 156 -6.64 11.32 8.24
N PHE A 157 -7.60 11.81 9.02
CA PHE A 157 -8.59 12.81 8.60
C PHE A 157 -8.02 14.21 8.66
N PHE A 158 -8.16 14.99 7.58
CA PHE A 158 -7.72 16.38 7.50
C PHE A 158 -8.89 17.37 7.44
N PRO A 159 -8.69 18.64 7.85
CA PRO A 159 -9.73 19.66 7.88
C PRO A 159 -10.40 19.97 6.54
N ASP A 160 -9.74 19.66 5.42
CA ASP A 160 -10.28 19.76 4.05
C ASP A 160 -11.23 18.60 3.69
N ASN A 161 -11.67 17.82 4.70
CA ASN A 161 -12.55 16.66 4.56
C ASN A 161 -11.96 15.56 3.67
N THR A 162 -10.64 15.35 3.77
CA THR A 162 -9.93 14.28 3.08
C THR A 162 -9.32 13.29 4.07
N ALA A 163 -9.14 12.06 3.63
CA ALA A 163 -8.33 11.05 4.28
C ALA A 163 -7.00 10.94 3.51
N LYS A 164 -5.87 11.09 4.20
CA LYS A 164 -4.55 11.06 3.57
C LYS A 164 -3.66 10.05 4.27
N ALA A 165 -3.02 9.20 3.47
CA ALA A 165 -1.93 8.37 3.95
C ALA A 165 -0.70 9.24 4.23
N PHE A 166 0.07 8.90 5.25
CA PHE A 166 1.33 9.59 5.55
C PHE A 166 2.36 8.60 6.09
N THR A 167 3.63 8.98 6.03
CA THR A 167 4.74 8.18 6.56
C THR A 167 5.16 8.71 7.91
N TRP A 168 5.73 7.83 8.73
CA TRP A 168 6.44 8.26 9.93
C TRP A 168 7.74 8.94 9.52
N VAL A 169 8.06 10.04 10.22
CA VAL A 169 9.40 10.59 10.20
C VAL A 169 10.07 10.18 11.51
N ASP A 170 11.24 9.57 11.39
CA ASP A 170 12.08 9.20 12.52
C ASP A 170 12.50 10.47 13.29
N ALA A 171 12.45 10.42 14.63
CA ALA A 171 12.90 11.51 15.49
C ALA A 171 14.39 11.86 15.29
N SER A 172 15.16 10.96 14.69
CA SER A 172 16.57 11.17 14.34
C SER A 172 16.78 11.91 13.00
N ASP A 173 15.74 12.17 12.21
CA ASP A 173 15.88 12.97 10.98
C ASP A 173 16.06 14.46 11.32
N SER A 174 17.34 14.88 11.33
CA SER A 174 17.76 16.27 11.60
C SER A 174 17.13 17.35 10.71
N ARG A 175 16.49 16.98 9.59
CA ARG A 175 15.77 17.92 8.71
C ARG A 175 14.40 18.29 9.28
N VAL A 176 13.88 17.52 10.22
CA VAL A 176 12.55 17.69 10.79
C VAL A 176 12.73 17.94 12.29
N ARG A 177 12.73 19.22 12.67
CA ARG A 177 12.93 19.66 14.07
C ARG A 177 11.88 19.15 15.07
N ASP A 178 10.81 18.52 14.58
CA ASP A 178 9.68 18.03 15.37
C ASP A 178 9.38 16.57 15.01
N TRP A 179 9.34 15.69 16.01
CA TRP A 179 8.85 14.31 15.87
C TRP A 179 7.37 14.31 15.44
N GLY A 180 7.02 13.56 14.38
CA GLY A 180 5.63 13.42 13.91
C GLY A 180 5.48 13.27 12.38
N PHE A 181 4.24 13.07 11.91
CA PHE A 181 3.91 12.85 10.50
C PHE A 181 4.20 14.07 9.62
N PHE A 182 4.94 13.87 8.53
CA PHE A 182 5.08 14.84 7.45
C PHE A 182 4.22 14.39 6.27
N TYR A 183 3.46 15.32 5.69
CA TYR A 183 2.84 15.09 4.39
C TYR A 183 3.97 14.83 3.38
N SER A 184 4.02 13.64 2.77
CA SER A 184 4.86 13.47 1.58
C SER A 184 4.07 14.08 0.43
N PRO A 185 4.49 15.23 -0.14
CA PRO A 185 3.88 15.78 -1.34
C PRO A 185 4.05 14.87 -2.56
#